data_AF-A0A946ZC26-F1
#
_entry.id   AF-A0A946ZC26-F1
#
_cell.length_a   1.000
_cell.length_b   1.000
_cell.length_c   1.000
_cell.angle_alpha   90.00
_cell.angle_beta   90.00
_cell.angle_gamma   90.00
#
_symmetry.space_group_name_H-M   'P 1'
#
loop_
_entity.id
_entity.type
_entity.pdbx_description
1 polymer ?
#
loop_
_entity_poly.entity_id
_entity_poly.type
_entity_poly.pdbx_seq_one_letter_code
_entity_poly.pdbx_strand_id
1 'polypeptide(L)'
;MKDWKKHKGFKTPEGYFDNLTDRILDKVGEESQVVPENDGFSMPEGYLESFNEKLMSRMEPKETKVVQMRSYRQYWVAAASIAAIFLLVVLIPWKGTEEASFDTLASADIEAYLDEDELGLSSYELAEFIPEDVFEEDAIIELNVEDENIMEYLDDTIDDLDELNLEYDEE
;
A
#
# COMPACT_ATOMS: atom_id res chain seq x y z
N MET A 1 14.79 8.69 20.09
CA MET A 1 15.57 7.45 19.95
C MET A 1 16.70 7.51 20.97
N LYS A 2 16.92 6.44 21.74
CA LYS A 2 17.82 6.45 22.91
C LYS A 2 19.13 5.80 22.52
N ASP A 3 20.21 6.58 22.44
CA ASP A 3 21.52 6.11 21.99
C ASP A 3 22.18 5.21 23.05
N TRP A 4 22.36 3.93 22.71
CA TRP A 4 23.10 2.97 23.53
C TRP A 4 24.61 3.27 23.41
N LYS A 5 25.24 3.66 24.52
CA LYS A 5 26.70 3.80 24.59
C LYS A 5 27.32 2.41 24.51
N LYS A 6 27.92 2.07 23.36
CA LYS A 6 28.78 0.89 23.22
C LYS A 6 29.96 1.04 24.19
N HIS A 7 29.93 0.32 25.30
CA HIS A 7 31.11 0.21 26.16
C HIS A 7 32.24 -0.38 25.31
N LYS A 8 33.33 0.37 25.14
CA LYS A 8 34.55 -0.14 24.51
C LYS A 8 34.93 -1.39 25.30
N GLY A 9 34.96 -2.55 24.62
CA GLY A 9 35.34 -3.81 25.24
C GLY A 9 36.69 -3.70 25.94
N PHE A 10 36.92 -4.53 26.95
CA PHE A 10 38.17 -4.55 27.70
C PHE A 10 39.34 -4.72 26.73
N LYS A 11 40.22 -3.70 26.68
CA LYS A 11 41.47 -3.76 25.93
C LYS A 11 42.58 -4.10 26.91
N THR A 12 43.37 -5.11 26.59
CA THR A 12 44.57 -5.42 27.36
C THR A 12 45.65 -4.37 27.06
N PRO A 13 46.55 -4.09 28.02
CA PRO A 13 47.72 -3.25 27.78
C PRO A 13 48.54 -3.75 26.59
N GLU A 14 49.22 -2.82 25.92
CA GLU A 14 50.17 -3.14 24.86
C GLU A 14 51.31 -4.01 25.42
N GLY A 15 51.64 -5.10 24.72
CA GLY A 15 52.66 -6.06 25.15
C GLY A 15 52.29 -6.97 26.34
N TYR A 16 51.00 -7.00 26.74
CA TYR A 16 50.55 -7.85 27.86
C TYR A 16 50.87 -9.33 27.65
N PHE A 17 50.68 -9.83 26.43
CA PHE A 17 50.86 -11.26 26.12
C PHE A 17 52.32 -11.62 25.82
N ASP A 18 53.15 -10.66 25.43
CA ASP A 18 54.53 -10.89 25.00
C ASP A 18 55.38 -11.47 26.15
N ASN A 19 55.11 -11.03 27.39
CA ASN A 19 55.81 -11.51 28.59
C ASN A 19 54.89 -12.29 29.54
N LEU A 20 53.69 -12.69 29.11
CA LEU A 20 52.72 -13.37 29.99
C LEU A 20 53.28 -14.73 30.45
N THR A 21 53.82 -15.50 29.51
CA THR A 21 54.38 -16.83 29.77
C THR A 21 55.54 -16.75 30.74
N ASP A 22 56.47 -15.82 30.51
CA ASP A 22 57.63 -15.61 31.38
C ASP A 22 57.19 -15.17 32.78
N ARG A 23 56.20 -14.28 32.89
CA ARG A 23 55.63 -13.87 34.19
C ARG A 23 54.94 -15.01 34.94
N ILE A 24 54.26 -15.91 34.23
CA ILE A 24 53.64 -17.09 34.86
C ILE A 24 54.72 -18.05 35.31
N LEU A 25 55.74 -18.31 34.48
CA LEU A 25 56.84 -19.20 34.80
C LEU A 25 57.70 -18.66 35.96
N ASP A 26 58.01 -17.37 35.98
CA ASP A 26 58.67 -16.72 37.11
C ASP A 26 57.85 -16.87 38.39
N LYS A 27 56.52 -16.68 38.31
CA LYS A 27 55.62 -16.83 39.46
C LYS A 27 55.45 -18.26 39.95
N VAL A 28 55.57 -19.26 39.08
CA VAL A 28 55.47 -20.68 39.43
C VAL A 28 56.83 -21.24 39.87
N GLY A 29 57.93 -20.72 39.31
CA GLY A 29 59.30 -21.10 39.63
C GLY A 29 59.87 -20.43 40.88
N GLU A 30 59.32 -19.28 41.31
CA GLU A 30 59.55 -18.71 42.64
C GLU A 30 58.90 -19.59 43.71
N GLU A 31 59.64 -20.59 44.20
CA GLU A 31 59.27 -21.59 45.24
C GLU A 31 58.89 -21.01 46.63
N SER A 32 58.62 -19.70 46.77
CA SER A 32 58.43 -19.09 48.09
C SER A 32 57.42 -17.95 48.16
N GLN A 33 56.47 -17.84 47.22
CA GLN A 33 55.21 -17.20 47.58
C GLN A 33 54.39 -18.24 48.32
N VAL A 34 54.45 -18.17 49.65
CA VAL A 34 53.65 -18.91 50.64
C VAL A 34 52.23 -19.11 50.11
N VAL A 35 52.00 -20.22 49.40
CA VAL A 35 50.68 -20.81 49.27
C VAL A 35 50.51 -21.51 50.60
N PRO A 36 49.70 -20.97 51.52
CA PRO A 36 49.55 -21.62 52.81
C PRO A 36 49.04 -23.04 52.54
N GLU A 37 49.66 -24.05 53.15
CA GLU A 37 49.23 -25.46 52.96
C GLU A 37 47.74 -25.66 53.28
N ASN A 38 47.15 -24.74 54.06
CA ASN A 38 45.75 -24.74 54.46
C ASN A 38 44.85 -23.75 53.68
N ASP A 39 45.39 -22.94 52.77
CA ASP A 39 44.65 -21.89 52.04
C ASP A 39 44.67 -22.15 50.51
N GLY A 40 44.82 -23.43 50.14
CA GLY A 40 44.55 -23.92 48.80
C GLY A 40 43.06 -24.19 48.58
N PHE A 41 42.70 -24.62 47.37
CA PHE A 41 41.35 -25.00 46.91
C PHE A 41 40.74 -26.20 47.66
N SER A 42 40.74 -26.15 48.99
CA SER A 42 40.06 -27.05 49.88
C SER A 42 38.57 -26.78 49.77
N MET A 43 37.86 -27.79 49.33
CA MET A 43 36.41 -27.73 49.27
C MET A 43 35.86 -27.59 50.69
N PRO A 44 34.93 -26.65 50.94
CA PRO A 44 34.33 -26.48 52.26
C PRO A 44 33.79 -27.80 52.82
N GLU A 45 33.92 -27.99 54.12
CA GLU A 45 33.36 -29.14 54.82
C GLU A 45 31.85 -29.26 54.52
N GLY A 46 31.38 -30.45 54.14
CA GLY A 46 29.97 -30.69 53.79
C GLY A 46 29.49 -30.07 52.47
N TYR A 47 30.38 -29.53 51.63
CA TYR A 47 29.99 -28.98 50.31
C TYR A 47 29.30 -30.04 49.44
N LEU A 48 29.91 -31.21 49.26
CA LEU A 48 29.33 -32.29 48.44
C LEU A 48 28.08 -32.90 49.07
N GLU A 49 28.00 -32.92 50.40
CA GLU A 49 26.84 -33.42 51.14
C GLU A 49 25.60 -32.54 50.87
N SER A 50 25.77 -31.21 50.91
CA SER A 50 24.68 -30.25 50.61
C SER A 50 24.49 -29.96 49.12
N PHE A 51 25.41 -30.38 48.27
CA PHE A 51 25.37 -30.08 46.83
C PHE A 51 24.15 -30.70 46.16
N ASN A 52 23.89 -31.98 46.43
CA ASN A 52 22.76 -32.69 45.82
C ASN A 52 21.42 -32.07 46.23
N GLU A 53 21.24 -31.72 47.51
CA GLU A 53 20.03 -31.06 48.01
C GLU A 53 19.83 -29.67 47.40
N LYS A 54 20.90 -28.85 47.31
CA LYS A 54 20.87 -27.56 46.62
C LYS A 54 20.55 -27.69 45.13
N LEU A 55 21.07 -28.72 44.47
CA LEU A 55 20.78 -28.97 43.06
C LEU A 55 19.31 -29.34 42.87
N MET A 56 18.77 -30.26 43.69
CA MET A 56 17.37 -30.69 43.62
C MET A 56 16.41 -29.53 43.90
N SER A 57 16.67 -28.71 44.94
CA SER A 57 15.85 -27.53 45.25
C SER A 57 15.81 -26.47 44.13
N ARG A 58 16.83 -26.44 43.25
CA ARG A 58 16.88 -25.54 42.08
C ARG A 58 16.24 -26.15 40.83
N MET A 59 16.14 -27.48 40.77
CA MET A 59 15.47 -28.19 39.69
C MET A 59 13.98 -28.39 39.93
N GLU A 60 13.50 -28.17 41.16
CA GLU A 60 12.07 -28.10 41.42
C GLU A 60 11.43 -27.02 40.54
N PRO A 61 10.50 -27.40 39.64
CA PRO A 61 9.88 -26.46 38.72
C PRO A 61 9.01 -25.50 39.54
N LYS A 62 9.52 -24.30 39.77
CA LYS A 62 8.72 -23.21 40.30
C LYS A 62 7.67 -22.87 39.24
N GLU A 63 6.39 -23.07 39.56
CA GLU A 63 5.26 -22.72 38.71
C GLU A 63 5.26 -21.21 38.46
N THR A 64 5.99 -20.79 37.43
CA THR A 64 5.97 -19.42 36.95
C THR A 64 4.77 -19.27 36.03
N LYS A 65 3.97 -18.22 36.24
CA LYS A 65 2.80 -17.93 35.43
C LYS A 65 3.25 -17.54 34.02
N VAL A 66 3.41 -18.53 33.15
CA VAL A 66 3.74 -18.32 31.74
C VAL A 66 2.48 -17.85 31.01
N VAL A 67 2.56 -16.67 30.40
CA VAL A 67 1.50 -16.19 29.50
C VAL A 67 1.89 -16.61 28.09
N GLN A 68 1.03 -17.39 27.44
CA GLN A 68 1.25 -17.83 26.06
C GLN A 68 1.10 -16.64 25.10
N MET A 69 2.15 -16.34 24.32
CA MET A 69 2.06 -15.36 23.23
C MET A 69 1.34 -16.00 22.03
N ARG A 70 0.10 -15.57 21.77
CA ARG A 70 -0.60 -15.91 20.53
C ARG A 70 -0.10 -15.00 19.39
N SER A 71 0.23 -15.60 18.26
CA SER A 71 0.64 -14.86 17.07
C SER A 71 -0.58 -14.23 16.39
N TYR A 72 -0.69 -12.90 16.46
CA TYR A 72 -1.78 -12.14 15.83
C TYR A 72 -1.56 -11.89 14.33
N ARG A 73 -0.64 -12.63 13.69
CA ARG A 73 -0.26 -12.44 12.29
C ARG A 73 -1.47 -12.55 11.34
N GLN A 74 -2.42 -13.43 11.63
CA GLN A 74 -3.66 -13.59 10.88
C GLN A 74 -4.58 -12.35 10.90
N TYR A 75 -4.62 -11.62 12.02
CA TYR A 75 -5.40 -10.38 12.13
C TYR A 75 -4.74 -9.22 11.37
N TRP A 76 -3.41 -9.18 11.34
CA TRP A 76 -2.67 -8.20 10.54
C TRP A 76 -2.88 -8.41 9.04
N VAL A 77 -2.90 -9.68 8.58
CA VAL A 77 -3.23 -10.01 7.18
C VAL A 77 -4.68 -9.62 6.88
N ALA A 78 -5.63 -9.96 7.75
CA ALA A 78 -7.03 -9.59 7.57
C ALA A 78 -7.24 -8.07 7.51
N ALA A 79 -6.60 -7.31 8.41
CA ALA A 79 -6.68 -5.85 8.43
C ALA A 79 -6.07 -5.22 7.17
N ALA A 80 -4.94 -5.75 6.68
CA ALA A 80 -4.31 -5.27 5.45
C ALA A 80 -5.19 -5.51 4.22
N SER A 81 -5.86 -6.67 4.12
CA SER A 81 -6.79 -6.96 3.03
C SER A 81 -8.00 -6.02 3.03
N ILE A 82 -8.58 -5.73 4.21
CA ILE A 82 -9.71 -4.80 4.34
C ILE A 82 -9.30 -3.39 3.92
N ALA A 83 -8.13 -2.92 4.36
CA ALA A 83 -7.61 -1.60 3.99
C ALA A 83 -7.34 -1.48 2.47
N ALA A 84 -6.83 -2.53 1.84
CA ALA A 84 -6.59 -2.55 0.39
C ALA A 84 -7.90 -2.47 -0.42
N ILE A 85 -8.92 -3.21 -0.01
CA ILE A 85 -10.26 -3.14 -0.64
C ILE A 85 -10.86 -1.75 -0.43
N PHE A 86 -10.76 -1.18 0.76
CA PHE A 86 -11.24 0.17 1.03
C PHE A 86 -10.55 1.22 0.16
N LEU A 87 -9.23 1.10 -0.04
CA LEU A 87 -8.49 1.97 -0.95
C LEU A 87 -8.96 1.84 -2.39
N LEU A 88 -9.17 0.61 -2.88
CA LEU A 88 -9.71 0.39 -4.22
C LEU A 88 -11.08 1.03 -4.40
N VAL A 89 -12.00 0.83 -3.45
CA VAL A 89 -13.37 1.39 -3.52
C VAL A 89 -13.36 2.91 -3.53
N VAL A 90 -12.47 3.55 -2.76
CA VAL A 90 -12.34 5.01 -2.68
C VAL A 90 -11.66 5.62 -3.92
N LEU A 91 -10.74 4.88 -4.55
CA LEU A 91 -10.00 5.35 -5.73
C LEU A 91 -10.80 5.24 -7.03
N ILE A 92 -11.84 4.42 -7.07
CA ILE A 92 -12.72 4.31 -8.23
C ILE A 92 -13.59 5.58 -8.30
N PRO A 93 -13.57 6.35 -9.41
CA PRO A 93 -14.50 7.46 -9.58
C PRO A 93 -15.89 6.89 -9.85
N TRP A 94 -16.81 7.05 -8.90
CA TRP A 94 -18.22 6.67 -9.07
C TRP A 94 -18.89 7.73 -9.95
N LYS A 95 -18.72 7.59 -11.27
CA LYS A 95 -19.51 8.36 -12.24
C LYS A 95 -20.92 7.78 -12.21
N GLY A 96 -21.87 8.56 -11.70
CA GLY A 96 -23.29 8.26 -11.90
C GLY A 96 -23.58 8.30 -13.40
N THR A 97 -24.59 7.55 -13.83
CA THR A 97 -25.16 7.70 -15.18
C THR A 97 -25.79 9.08 -15.26
N GLU A 98 -25.06 10.07 -15.78
CA GLU A 98 -25.67 11.33 -16.19
C GLU A 98 -26.59 11.01 -17.36
N GLU A 99 -27.89 11.24 -17.20
CA GLU A 99 -28.84 11.10 -18.29
C GLU A 99 -28.43 12.09 -19.39
N ALA A 100 -28.21 11.58 -20.60
CA ALA A 100 -27.88 12.41 -21.75
C ALA A 100 -29.01 13.44 -21.95
N SER A 101 -28.68 14.71 -21.79
CA SER A 101 -29.62 15.81 -21.92
C SER A 101 -29.01 16.93 -22.75
N PHE A 102 -29.83 17.70 -23.44
CA PHE A 102 -29.37 18.84 -24.24
C PHE A 102 -28.60 19.89 -23.40
N ASP A 103 -28.80 19.92 -22.08
CA ASP A 103 -28.05 20.77 -21.16
C ASP A 103 -26.56 20.37 -21.04
N THR A 104 -26.24 19.11 -21.35
CA THR A 104 -24.87 18.58 -21.35
C THR A 104 -24.13 18.78 -22.68
N LEU A 105 -24.86 19.18 -23.74
CA LEU A 105 -24.28 19.34 -25.07
C LEU A 105 -23.57 20.70 -25.19
N ALA A 106 -22.27 20.68 -25.49
CA ALA A 106 -21.52 21.91 -25.66
C ALA A 106 -21.83 22.54 -27.04
N SER A 107 -21.90 23.88 -27.09
CA SER A 107 -22.11 24.59 -28.36
C SER A 107 -21.01 24.29 -29.40
N ALA A 108 -19.79 24.01 -28.95
CA ALA A 108 -18.68 23.63 -29.82
C ALA A 108 -18.88 22.26 -30.48
N ASP A 109 -19.57 21.33 -29.80
CA ASP A 109 -19.87 20.00 -30.36
C ASP A 109 -20.95 20.12 -31.43
N ILE A 110 -21.95 20.98 -31.23
CA ILE A 110 -22.98 21.30 -32.23
C ILE A 110 -22.36 21.97 -33.46
N GLU A 111 -21.47 22.94 -33.25
CA GLU A 111 -20.76 23.65 -34.32
C GLU A 111 -19.92 22.66 -35.15
N ALA A 112 -19.17 21.77 -34.48
CA ALA A 112 -18.37 20.76 -35.15
C ALA A 112 -19.21 19.77 -35.97
N TYR A 113 -20.36 19.32 -35.45
CA TYR A 113 -21.27 18.45 -36.17
C TYR A 113 -21.85 19.12 -37.43
N LEU A 114 -22.26 20.39 -37.32
CA LEU A 114 -22.79 21.15 -38.47
C LEU A 114 -21.72 21.43 -39.52
N ASP A 115 -20.46 21.61 -39.11
CA ASP A 115 -19.33 21.84 -40.03
C ASP A 115 -18.86 20.55 -40.73
N GLU A 116 -19.20 19.36 -40.21
CA GLU A 116 -18.86 18.05 -40.80
C GLU A 116 -19.90 17.58 -41.84
N ASP A 117 -20.91 18.40 -42.14
CA ASP A 117 -21.93 18.11 -43.15
C ASP A 117 -21.33 17.85 -44.54
N GLU A 118 -21.99 16.99 -45.33
CA GLU A 118 -21.52 16.57 -46.66
C GLU A 118 -21.37 17.74 -47.65
N LEU A 119 -22.10 18.84 -47.43
CA LEU A 119 -22.05 20.02 -48.29
C LEU A 119 -20.82 20.89 -48.03
N GLY A 120 -20.06 20.61 -46.96
CA GLY A 120 -18.82 21.31 -46.60
C GLY A 120 -19.03 22.80 -46.26
N LEU A 121 -20.24 23.14 -45.81
CA LEU A 121 -20.62 24.49 -45.40
C LEU A 121 -20.33 24.64 -43.91
N SER A 122 -19.76 25.77 -43.51
CA SER A 122 -19.64 26.10 -42.09
C SER A 122 -20.99 26.50 -41.49
N SER A 123 -21.14 26.30 -40.19
CA SER A 123 -22.27 26.76 -39.39
C SER A 123 -22.62 28.24 -39.60
N TYR A 124 -21.61 29.08 -39.86
CA TYR A 124 -21.82 30.50 -40.20
C TYR A 124 -22.42 30.70 -41.60
N GLU A 125 -21.96 29.94 -42.59
CA GLU A 125 -22.51 29.98 -43.96
C GLU A 125 -23.92 29.42 -44.02
N LEU A 126 -24.21 28.36 -43.24
CA LEU A 126 -25.55 27.83 -43.07
C LEU A 126 -26.49 28.87 -42.45
N ALA A 127 -26.04 29.60 -41.43
CA ALA A 127 -26.83 30.65 -40.79
C ALA A 127 -27.16 31.83 -41.73
N GLU A 128 -26.34 32.10 -42.74
CA GLU A 128 -26.61 33.13 -43.76
C GLU A 128 -27.74 32.73 -44.72
N PHE A 129 -27.92 31.42 -44.95
CA PHE A 129 -28.97 30.89 -45.82
C PHE A 129 -30.32 30.72 -45.13
N ILE A 130 -30.36 30.72 -43.79
CA ILE A 130 -31.61 30.63 -43.03
C ILE A 130 -32.34 31.98 -43.08
N PRO A 131 -33.57 32.03 -43.64
CA PRO A 131 -34.36 33.25 -43.68
C PRO A 131 -34.70 33.76 -42.26
N GLU A 132 -34.63 35.07 -42.04
CA GLU A 132 -34.86 35.69 -40.72
C GLU A 132 -36.30 35.44 -40.19
N ASP A 133 -37.26 35.20 -41.08
CA ASP A 133 -38.65 34.85 -40.78
C ASP A 133 -38.83 33.44 -40.19
N VAL A 134 -37.84 32.55 -40.34
CA VAL A 134 -37.89 31.20 -39.75
C VAL A 134 -37.68 31.24 -38.23
N PHE A 135 -37.13 32.32 -37.67
CA PHE A 135 -36.96 32.48 -36.22
C PHE A 135 -38.24 32.96 -35.51
N GLU A 136 -39.31 33.25 -36.24
CA GLU A 136 -40.62 33.49 -35.63
C GLU A 136 -41.20 32.16 -35.11
N GLU A 137 -41.64 32.15 -33.85
CA GLU A 137 -42.14 30.95 -33.15
C GLU A 137 -43.26 30.23 -33.94
N ASP A 138 -44.07 31.00 -34.68
CA ASP A 138 -45.14 30.49 -35.52
C ASP A 138 -44.64 29.87 -36.85
N ALA A 139 -43.49 30.31 -37.37
CA ALA A 139 -42.92 29.84 -38.63
C ALA A 139 -42.30 28.44 -38.52
N ILE A 140 -41.67 28.12 -37.39
CA ILE A 140 -41.13 26.77 -37.13
C ILE A 140 -42.26 25.75 -37.01
N ILE A 141 -43.41 26.14 -36.46
CA ILE A 141 -44.60 25.29 -36.37
C ILE A 141 -45.25 25.09 -37.75
N GLU A 142 -45.14 26.09 -38.63
CA GLU A 142 -45.66 26.04 -40.00
C GLU A 142 -44.74 25.27 -40.97
N LEU A 143 -43.48 25.01 -40.58
CA LEU A 143 -42.64 23.96 -41.19
C LEU A 143 -43.23 22.59 -40.83
N ASN A 144 -44.30 22.22 -41.53
CA ASN A 144 -44.96 20.94 -41.41
C ASN A 144 -44.06 19.83 -41.99
N VAL A 145 -43.04 19.45 -41.23
CA VAL A 145 -42.21 18.27 -41.51
C VAL A 145 -43.12 17.05 -41.30
N GLU A 146 -43.49 16.40 -42.40
CA GLU A 146 -44.31 15.19 -42.33
C GLU A 146 -43.53 14.06 -41.66
N ASP A 147 -44.19 13.31 -40.77
CA ASP A 147 -43.60 12.19 -40.03
C ASP A 147 -42.94 11.15 -40.95
N GLU A 148 -43.47 10.97 -42.17
CA GLU A 148 -42.92 10.04 -43.17
C GLU A 148 -41.51 10.47 -43.62
N ASN A 149 -41.26 11.77 -43.80
CA ASN A 149 -39.94 12.29 -44.17
C ASN A 149 -38.93 12.14 -43.03
N ILE A 150 -39.39 12.29 -41.77
CA ILE A 150 -38.55 12.08 -40.59
C ILE A 150 -38.16 10.59 -40.50
N MET A 151 -39.13 9.70 -40.68
CA MET A 151 -38.89 8.26 -40.64
C MET A 151 -37.95 7.81 -41.77
N GLU A 152 -38.11 8.34 -42.98
CA GLU A 152 -37.22 8.05 -44.12
C GLU A 152 -35.79 8.52 -43.86
N TYR A 153 -35.61 9.76 -43.38
CA TYR A 153 -34.28 10.28 -43.03
C TYR A 153 -33.60 9.48 -41.92
N LEU A 154 -34.36 9.13 -40.88
CA LEU A 154 -33.83 8.33 -39.77
C LEU A 154 -33.47 6.91 -40.20
N ASP A 155 -34.22 6.29 -41.12
CA ASP A 155 -33.92 4.95 -41.66
C ASP A 155 -32.65 4.99 -42.53
N ASP A 156 -32.50 6.01 -43.38
CA ASP A 156 -31.32 6.18 -44.25
C ASP A 156 -30.04 6.50 -43.46
N THR A 157 -30.17 7.23 -42.33
CA THR A 157 -29.03 7.60 -41.46
C THR A 157 -28.74 6.54 -40.40
N ILE A 158 -29.62 5.57 -40.16
CA ILE A 158 -29.49 4.59 -39.06
C ILE A 158 -28.26 3.69 -39.23
N ASP A 159 -27.94 3.32 -40.47
CA ASP A 159 -26.83 2.43 -40.79
C ASP A 159 -25.46 3.09 -40.48
N ASP A 160 -25.36 4.42 -40.62
CA ASP A 160 -24.16 5.19 -40.28
C ASP A 160 -24.02 5.41 -38.76
N LEU A 161 -25.14 5.50 -38.04
CA LEU A 161 -25.16 5.61 -36.59
C LEU A 161 -24.83 4.30 -35.88
N ASP A 162 -25.16 3.16 -36.48
CA ASP A 162 -24.79 1.82 -35.96
C ASP A 162 -23.26 1.63 -35.91
N GLU A 163 -22.49 2.31 -36.77
CA GLU A 163 -21.02 2.30 -36.72
C GLU A 163 -20.46 3.09 -35.53
N LEU A 164 -21.23 4.05 -35.01
CA LEU A 164 -20.92 4.88 -33.84
C LEU A 164 -21.45 4.30 -32.53
N ASN A 165 -22.32 3.28 -32.61
CA ASN A 165 -22.76 2.50 -31.47
C ASN A 165 -21.58 1.62 -31.00
N LEU A 166 -20.68 2.23 -30.22
CA LEU A 166 -19.63 1.51 -29.50
C LEU A 166 -20.31 0.41 -28.68
N GLU A 167 -20.15 -0.83 -29.13
CA GLU A 167 -20.54 -2.04 -28.42
C GLU A 167 -20.05 -1.89 -26.97
N TYR A 168 -20.98 -1.61 -26.06
CA TYR A 168 -20.72 -1.68 -24.64
C TYR A 168 -20.51 -3.16 -24.35
N ASP A 169 -19.25 -3.60 -24.40
CA ASP A 169 -18.81 -4.87 -23.84
C ASP A 169 -19.25 -4.87 -22.36
N GLU A 170 -20.36 -5.56 -22.07
CA GLU A 170 -20.69 -6.00 -20.72
C GLU A 170 -19.64 -7.04 -20.30
N GLU A 171 -18.69 -6.62 -19.44
CA GLU A 171 -17.94 -7.53 -18.56
C GLU A 171 -18.23 -7.26 -17.08
#